data_AF-A0A2E9WHI0-F1
#
_entry.id   AF-A0A2E9WHI0-F1
#
_cell.length_a   1.000
_cell.length_b   1.000
_cell.length_c   1.000
_cell.angle_alpha   90.00
_cell.angle_beta   90.00
_cell.angle_gamma   90.00
#
_symmetry.space_group_name_H-M   'P 1'
#
loop_
_entity.id
_entity.type
_entity.pdbx_description
1 polymer ?
#
loop_
_entity_poly.entity_id
_entity_poly.type
_entity_poly.pdbx_seq_one_letter_code
_entity_poly.pdbx_strand_id
1 'polypeptide(L)'
;MRPDDVRWPAAREAARRILRTARIVIVVVEEDLECAHQLVRAISEANPAQLNLPEVRMDATPVIKDLDGEVPLVAWGASGDPRAVLFQSEGVLSVSFEDVAAMAHTLIEAGYPGCLGCGGPGLEDPWDEETWRRRQVTTSFK
;
A
#
# COMPACT_ATOMS: atom_id res chain seq x y z
N MET A 1 10.67 3.66 -5.77
CA MET A 1 10.10 3.34 -7.10
C MET A 1 9.77 4.64 -7.85
N ARG A 2 9.99 4.70 -9.18
CA ARG A 2 9.76 5.92 -10.00
C ARG A 2 8.44 5.86 -10.77
N PRO A 3 7.84 7.01 -11.17
CA PRO A 3 6.54 7.03 -11.88
C PRO A 3 6.45 6.25 -13.20
N ASP A 4 7.59 6.00 -13.85
CA ASP A 4 7.71 5.21 -15.07
C ASP A 4 7.81 3.69 -14.83
N ASP A 5 7.95 3.25 -13.57
CA ASP A 5 7.91 1.83 -13.21
C ASP A 5 6.47 1.30 -13.30
N VAL A 6 6.27 0.17 -13.97
CA VAL A 6 4.95 -0.47 -14.14
C VAL A 6 4.27 -0.85 -12.81
N ARG A 7 5.06 -1.07 -11.75
CA ARG A 7 4.57 -1.37 -10.40
C ARG A 7 4.14 -0.12 -9.63
N TRP A 8 4.58 1.06 -10.07
CA TRP A 8 4.40 2.33 -9.36
C TRP A 8 2.94 2.67 -9.05
N PRO A 9 1.98 2.49 -9.98
CA PRO A 9 0.58 2.81 -9.70
C PRO A 9 0.01 2.00 -8.52
N ALA A 10 0.29 0.70 -8.45
CA ALA A 10 -0.20 -0.16 -7.37
C ALA A 10 0.52 0.12 -6.05
N ALA A 11 1.84 0.30 -6.07
CA ALA A 11 2.61 0.67 -4.87
C ALA A 11 2.08 1.99 -4.27
N ARG A 12 1.78 2.98 -5.13
CA ARG A 12 1.17 4.25 -4.71
C ARG A 12 -0.23 4.05 -4.14
N GLU A 13 -1.08 3.27 -4.77
CA GLU A 13 -2.43 3.02 -4.26
C GLU A 13 -2.41 2.26 -2.92
N ALA A 14 -1.55 1.27 -2.76
CA ALA A 14 -1.33 0.58 -1.49
C ALA A 14 -0.94 1.58 -0.38
N ALA A 15 0.05 2.42 -0.63
CA ALA A 15 0.49 3.46 0.30
C ALA A 15 -0.66 4.43 0.64
N ARG A 16 -1.46 4.85 -0.34
CA ARG A 16 -2.62 5.72 -0.10
C ARG A 16 -3.67 5.10 0.81
N ARG A 17 -3.97 3.81 0.63
CA ARG A 17 -4.92 3.08 1.46
C ARG A 17 -4.44 2.93 2.90
N ILE A 18 -3.14 2.65 3.09
CA ILE A 18 -2.50 2.60 4.41
C ILE A 18 -2.66 3.94 5.14
N LEU A 19 -2.33 5.04 4.47
CA LEU A 19 -2.29 6.36 5.09
C LEU A 19 -3.69 6.97 5.34
N ARG A 20 -4.70 6.58 4.57
CA ARG A 20 -6.07 7.13 4.68
C ARG A 20 -6.97 6.35 5.63
N THR A 21 -6.68 5.07 5.86
CA THR A 21 -7.57 4.19 6.61
C THR A 21 -7.22 4.23 8.09
N ALA A 22 -8.20 4.58 8.94
CA ALA A 22 -7.93 4.93 10.32
C ALA A 22 -7.53 3.74 11.21
N ARG A 23 -8.12 2.56 10.98
CA ARG A 23 -7.95 1.40 11.86
C ARG A 23 -7.42 0.23 11.05
N ILE A 24 -6.11 0.19 10.86
CA ILE A 24 -5.47 -0.87 10.09
C ILE A 24 -4.57 -1.76 10.95
N VAL A 25 -4.44 -3.01 10.52
CA VAL A 25 -3.42 -3.94 11.00
C VAL A 25 -2.45 -4.23 9.86
N ILE A 26 -1.17 -3.97 10.10
CA ILE A 26 -0.08 -4.29 9.19
C ILE A 26 0.50 -5.63 9.65
N VAL A 27 0.19 -6.69 8.92
CA VAL A 27 0.78 -8.02 9.13
C VAL A 27 1.97 -8.16 8.20
N VAL A 28 3.15 -8.39 8.75
CA VAL A 28 4.41 -8.53 8.01
C VAL A 28 5.17 -9.78 8.44
N VAL A 29 6.13 -10.19 7.62
CA VAL A 29 7.12 -11.21 8.01
C VAL A 29 8.15 -10.60 8.97
N GLU A 30 8.91 -11.45 9.65
CA GLU A 30 9.90 -11.03 10.67
C GLU A 30 10.90 -9.99 10.12
N GLU A 31 11.36 -10.19 8.88
CA GLU A 31 12.33 -9.33 8.19
C GLU A 31 11.85 -7.89 8.00
N ASP A 32 10.52 -7.70 7.89
CA ASP A 32 9.87 -6.41 7.63
C ASP A 32 9.38 -5.71 8.91
N LEU A 33 9.54 -6.34 10.08
CA LEU A 33 8.96 -5.86 11.34
C LEU A 33 9.48 -4.46 11.73
N GLU A 34 10.78 -4.24 11.58
CA GLU A 34 11.38 -2.93 11.87
C GLU A 34 10.92 -1.87 10.86
N CYS A 35 10.85 -2.20 9.57
CA CYS A 35 10.31 -1.32 8.53
C CYS A 35 8.85 -0.93 8.84
N ALA A 36 8.02 -1.88 9.26
CA ALA A 36 6.63 -1.62 9.63
C ALA A 36 6.52 -0.66 10.82
N HIS A 37 7.34 -0.85 11.86
CA HIS A 37 7.37 0.08 12.99
C HIS A 37 7.88 1.47 12.63
N GLN A 38 8.85 1.59 11.72
CA GLN A 38 9.31 2.88 11.20
C GLN A 38 8.20 3.61 10.44
N LEU A 39 7.42 2.89 9.63
CA LEU A 39 6.26 3.45 8.93
C LEU A 39 5.21 3.97 9.93
N VAL A 40 4.89 3.21 10.98
CA VAL A 40 3.95 3.66 12.03
C VAL A 40 4.43 4.93 12.72
N ARG A 41 5.73 5.03 13.02
CA ARG A 41 6.33 6.25 13.59
C ARG A 41 6.16 7.45 12.66
N ALA A 42 6.49 7.28 11.38
CA ALA A 42 6.33 8.36 10.39
C ALA A 42 4.87 8.80 10.24
N ILE A 43 3.91 7.88 10.26
CA ILE A 43 2.47 8.20 10.28
C ILE A 43 2.11 9.04 11.51
N SER A 44 2.58 8.62 12.68
CA SER A 44 2.33 9.32 13.95
C SER A 44 2.93 10.72 13.97
N GLU A 45 4.12 10.91 13.40
CA GLU A 45 4.80 12.21 13.33
C GLU A 45 4.11 13.15 12.34
N ALA A 46 3.64 12.61 11.21
CA ALA A 46 2.96 13.36 10.17
C ALA A 46 1.55 13.81 10.57
N ASN A 47 0.85 13.01 11.40
CA ASN A 47 -0.48 13.33 11.88
C ASN A 47 -0.61 13.08 13.40
N PRO A 48 -0.13 14.01 14.25
CA PRO A 48 -0.19 13.87 15.71
C PRO A 48 -1.62 13.80 16.26
N ALA A 49 -2.63 14.25 15.49
CA ALA A 49 -4.04 14.18 15.86
C ALA A 49 -4.67 12.80 15.61
N GLN A 50 -3.96 11.88 14.95
CA GLN A 50 -4.44 10.54 14.66
C GLN A 50 -4.51 9.70 15.93
N LEU A 51 -5.74 9.41 16.38
CA LEU A 51 -5.99 8.66 17.62
C LEU A 51 -5.77 7.15 17.48
N ASN A 52 -5.86 6.63 16.26
CA ASN A 52 -5.70 5.21 15.96
C ASN A 52 -4.49 5.04 15.04
N LEU A 53 -3.36 4.61 15.62
CA LEU A 53 -2.20 4.22 14.84
C LEU A 53 -2.35 2.78 14.34
N PRO A 54 -1.71 2.44 13.21
CA PRO A 54 -1.66 1.06 12.74
C PRO A 54 -1.09 0.11 13.80
N GLU A 55 -1.74 -1.04 13.98
CA GLU A 55 -1.17 -2.15 14.76
C GLU A 55 -0.23 -2.96 13.88
N VAL A 56 0.95 -3.32 14.39
CA VAL A 56 1.90 -4.19 13.67
C VAL A 56 1.82 -5.60 14.25
N ARG A 57 1.66 -6.61 13.38
CA ARG A 57 1.70 -8.02 13.74
C ARG A 57 2.67 -8.76 12.84
N MET A 58 3.22 -9.85 13.37
CA MET A 58 4.11 -10.74 12.63
C MET A 58 3.37 -12.02 12.26
N ASP A 59 3.44 -12.41 10.99
CA ASP A 59 2.93 -13.69 10.46
C ASP A 59 3.70 -14.06 9.18
N ALA A 60 3.58 -15.32 8.74
CA ALA A 60 4.21 -15.80 7.51
C ALA A 60 3.56 -15.23 6.23
N THR A 61 2.32 -14.74 6.33
CA THR A 61 1.57 -14.19 5.18
C THR A 61 1.37 -12.69 5.34
N PRO A 62 2.15 -11.85 4.63
CA PRO A 62 2.03 -10.40 4.74
C PRO A 62 0.71 -9.91 4.14
N VAL A 63 0.02 -9.05 4.88
CA VAL A 63 -1.29 -8.50 4.52
C VAL A 63 -1.57 -7.23 5.33
N ILE A 64 -2.22 -6.25 4.70
CA ILE A 64 -2.68 -5.04 5.39
C ILE A 64 -4.20 -5.06 5.40
N LYS A 65 -4.78 -5.04 6.61
CA LYS A 65 -6.22 -5.18 6.84
C LYS A 65 -6.79 -3.87 7.33
N ASP A 66 -7.98 -3.53 6.84
CA ASP A 66 -8.88 -2.59 7.50
C ASP A 66 -9.66 -3.37 8.58
N LEU A 67 -9.63 -2.90 9.83
CA LEU A 67 -10.37 -3.51 10.93
C LEU A 67 -11.89 -3.29 10.83
N ASP A 68 -12.32 -2.28 10.09
CA ASP A 68 -13.72 -1.97 9.87
C ASP A 68 -14.21 -2.48 8.49
N GLY A 69 -13.31 -3.07 7.69
CA GLY A 69 -13.57 -3.54 6.33
C GLY A 69 -13.66 -5.07 6.23
N GLU A 70 -14.37 -5.54 5.20
CA GLU A 70 -14.48 -6.98 4.90
C GLU A 70 -13.30 -7.53 4.09
N VAL A 71 -12.58 -6.66 3.39
CA VAL A 71 -11.48 -7.02 2.49
C VAL A 71 -10.17 -6.41 2.96
N PRO A 72 -9.03 -7.09 2.72
CA PRO A 72 -7.74 -6.47 2.94
C PRO A 72 -7.56 -5.25 2.04
N LEU A 73 -6.80 -4.27 2.53
CA LEU A 73 -6.40 -3.11 1.74
C LEU A 73 -5.33 -3.52 0.72
N VAL A 74 -4.38 -4.34 1.18
CA VAL A 74 -3.23 -4.84 0.41
C VAL A 74 -2.97 -6.29 0.78
N ALA A 75 -2.70 -7.14 -0.21
CA ALA A 75 -2.29 -8.52 0.00
C ALA A 75 -1.16 -8.91 -0.93
N TRP A 76 -0.28 -9.78 -0.45
CA TRP A 76 0.81 -10.37 -1.23
C TRP A 76 0.49 -11.84 -1.52
N GLY A 77 0.50 -12.22 -2.80
CA GLY A 77 0.25 -13.58 -3.25
C GLY A 77 -0.59 -13.66 -4.53
N ALA A 78 -0.69 -14.88 -5.07
CA ALA A 78 -1.32 -15.12 -6.38
C ALA A 78 -2.86 -15.01 -6.39
N SER A 79 -3.51 -15.15 -5.23
CA SER A 79 -4.97 -15.12 -5.09
C SER A 79 -5.41 -14.09 -4.05
N GLY A 80 -6.41 -13.27 -4.38
CA GLY A 80 -7.02 -12.33 -3.46
C GLY A 80 -8.27 -11.68 -4.03
N ASP A 81 -8.99 -10.93 -3.21
CA ASP A 81 -10.17 -10.17 -3.62
C ASP A 81 -9.72 -8.99 -4.51
N PRO A 82 -10.31 -8.79 -5.71
CA PRO A 82 -9.91 -7.71 -6.63
C PRO A 82 -10.20 -6.30 -6.09
N ARG A 83 -10.93 -6.17 -4.97
CA ARG A 83 -11.09 -4.91 -4.25
C ARG A 83 -9.82 -4.51 -3.49
N ALA A 84 -8.95 -5.46 -3.18
CA ALA A 84 -7.63 -5.21 -2.57
C ALA A 84 -6.59 -4.81 -3.63
N VAL A 85 -5.50 -4.19 -3.20
CA VAL A 85 -4.29 -4.08 -4.04
C VAL A 85 -3.50 -5.37 -3.90
N LEU A 86 -3.27 -6.08 -5.02
CA LEU A 86 -2.69 -7.42 -4.97
C LEU A 86 -1.28 -7.46 -5.58
N PHE A 87 -0.28 -7.71 -4.75
CA PHE A 87 1.11 -7.83 -5.19
C PHE A 87 1.55 -9.28 -5.38
N GLN A 88 2.45 -9.50 -6.33
CA GLN A 88 3.14 -10.77 -6.48
C GLN A 88 4.25 -10.87 -5.43
N SER A 89 4.36 -12.02 -4.76
CA SER A 89 5.43 -12.27 -3.79
C SER A 89 6.78 -12.58 -4.44
N GLU A 90 6.77 -13.02 -5.70
CA GLU A 90 7.97 -13.43 -6.45
C GLU A 90 7.91 -12.94 -7.90
N GLY A 91 9.06 -12.92 -8.56
CA GLY A 91 9.19 -12.57 -9.99
C GLY A 91 9.56 -11.10 -10.23
N VAL A 92 9.71 -10.73 -11.51
CA VAL A 92 10.20 -9.41 -11.93
C VAL A 92 9.27 -8.27 -11.52
N LEU A 93 7.97 -8.57 -11.36
CA LEU A 93 6.95 -7.60 -10.98
C LEU A 93 6.60 -7.66 -9.48
N SER A 94 7.39 -8.37 -8.67
CA SER A 94 7.18 -8.37 -7.23
C SER A 94 7.38 -6.97 -6.65
N VAL A 95 6.62 -6.71 -5.59
CA VAL A 95 6.67 -5.47 -4.81
C VAL A 95 6.78 -5.93 -3.37
N SER A 96 7.84 -5.54 -2.67
CA SER A 96 8.01 -5.88 -1.25
C SER A 96 7.14 -5.00 -0.36
N PHE A 97 7.06 -5.33 0.94
CA PHE A 97 6.51 -4.39 1.91
C PHE A 97 7.34 -3.11 1.98
N GLU A 98 8.67 -3.21 1.96
CA GLU A 98 9.59 -2.07 1.95
C GLU A 98 9.33 -1.11 0.77
N ASP A 99 9.04 -1.62 -0.43
CA ASP A 99 8.66 -0.79 -1.58
C ASP A 99 7.40 0.05 -1.31
N VAL A 100 6.40 -0.56 -0.66
CA VAL A 100 5.16 0.11 -0.26
C VAL A 100 5.41 1.12 0.86
N ALA A 101 6.22 0.77 1.84
CA ALA A 101 6.60 1.66 2.94
C ALA A 101 7.37 2.88 2.43
N ALA A 102 8.35 2.69 1.54
CA ALA A 102 9.08 3.79 0.90
C ALA A 102 8.15 4.71 0.09
N MET A 103 7.15 4.15 -0.58
CA MET A 103 6.12 4.92 -1.26
C MET A 103 5.25 5.71 -0.27
N ALA A 104 4.88 5.11 0.86
CA ALA A 104 4.14 5.79 1.92
C ALA A 104 4.94 6.94 2.55
N HIS A 105 6.24 6.76 2.79
CA HIS A 105 7.12 7.86 3.21
C HIS A 105 7.15 8.99 2.18
N THR A 106 7.29 8.67 0.89
CA THR A 106 7.25 9.69 -0.20
C THR A 106 5.93 10.46 -0.18
N LEU A 107 4.81 9.79 0.09
CA LEU A 107 3.49 10.42 0.21
C LEU A 107 3.41 11.31 1.46
N ILE A 108 3.88 10.84 2.61
CA ILE A 108 3.93 11.61 3.85
C ILE A 108 4.76 12.89 3.67
N GLU A 109 5.95 12.79 3.08
CA GLU A 109 6.83 13.93 2.80
C GLU A 109 6.18 14.95 1.85
N ALA A 110 5.36 14.47 0.91
CA ALA A 110 4.54 15.31 0.04
C ALA A 110 3.30 15.90 0.74
N GLY A 111 3.11 15.65 2.04
CA GLY A 111 2.00 16.13 2.84
C GLY A 111 0.71 15.32 2.71
N TYR A 112 0.78 14.06 2.27
CA TYR A 112 -0.37 13.15 2.22
C TYR A 112 -0.54 12.36 3.53
N PRO A 113 -1.77 12.14 4.04
CA PRO A 113 -3.04 12.64 3.51
C PRO A 113 -3.21 14.12 3.87
N GLY A 114 -3.20 14.97 2.85
CA GLY A 114 -3.31 16.41 3.02
C GLY A 114 -4.76 16.85 3.18
N CYS A 115 -5.04 18.10 2.85
CA CYS A 115 -6.40 18.60 2.76
C CYS A 115 -7.25 17.80 1.74
N LEU A 116 -8.47 17.44 2.15
CA LEU A 116 -9.51 16.93 1.27
C LEU A 116 -9.65 17.87 0.05
N GLY A 117 -9.53 17.32 -1.17
CA GLY A 117 -9.66 18.07 -2.42
C GLY A 117 -8.36 18.64 -3.01
N CYS A 118 -7.20 18.45 -2.37
CA CYS A 118 -5.92 19.00 -2.83
C CYS A 118 -5.16 18.11 -3.84
N GLY A 119 -5.75 16.96 -4.20
CA GLY A 119 -5.12 15.95 -5.05
C GLY A 119 -5.11 16.22 -6.56
N GLY A 120 -5.94 17.16 -7.04
CA GLY A 120 -6.13 17.37 -8.47
C GLY A 120 -6.91 16.23 -9.18
N PRO A 121 -7.26 16.42 -10.46
CA PRO A 121 -8.14 15.50 -11.20
C PRO A 121 -7.52 14.11 -11.39
N GLY A 122 -8.29 13.05 -11.16
CA GLY A 122 -7.86 11.65 -11.38
C GLY A 122 -7.17 10.98 -10.18
N LEU A 123 -6.94 11.70 -9.07
CA LEU A 123 -6.47 11.06 -7.84
C LEU A 123 -7.61 10.39 -7.04
N GLU A 124 -8.87 10.58 -7.35
CA GLU A 124 -10.00 10.01 -6.58
C GLU A 124 -10.68 8.83 -7.25
N ASP A 125 -10.27 8.46 -8.47
CA ASP A 125 -10.87 7.34 -9.17
C ASP A 125 -10.66 6.03 -8.39
N PRO A 126 -11.67 5.16 -8.31
CA PRO A 126 -11.54 3.85 -7.68
C PRO A 126 -10.40 3.04 -8.33
N TRP A 127 -9.66 2.32 -7.49
CA TRP A 127 -8.66 1.35 -7.96
C TRP A 127 -9.31 0.25 -8.80
N ASP A 128 -8.78 0.02 -10.00
CA ASP A 128 -9.16 -1.07 -10.89
C ASP A 128 -8.01 -2.08 -11.01
N GLU A 129 -8.01 -3.05 -10.09
CA GLU A 129 -7.02 -4.13 -10.00
C GLU A 129 -6.95 -4.97 -11.28
N GLU A 130 -8.10 -5.25 -11.91
CA GLU A 130 -8.17 -6.11 -13.08
C GLU A 130 -7.52 -5.44 -14.30
N THR A 131 -7.83 -4.16 -14.53
CA THR A 131 -7.22 -3.39 -15.61
C THR A 131 -5.73 -3.22 -15.39
N TRP A 132 -5.27 -2.99 -14.15
CA TRP A 132 -3.85 -2.92 -13.85
C TRP A 132 -3.14 -4.26 -14.11
N ARG A 133 -3.68 -5.39 -13.63
CA ARG A 133 -3.10 -6.73 -13.87
C ARG A 133 -3.04 -7.09 -15.35
N ARG A 134 -4.08 -6.78 -16.13
CA ARG A 134 -4.06 -7.02 -17.60
C ARG A 134 -2.93 -6.28 -18.31
N ARG A 135 -2.56 -5.08 -17.84
CA ARG A 135 -1.40 -4.34 -18.38
C ARG A 135 -0.09 -5.07 -18.11
N GLN A 136 0.05 -5.72 -16.96
CA GLN A 136 1.28 -6.46 -16.60
C GLN A 136 1.51 -7.71 -17.45
N VAL A 137 0.46 -8.45 -17.78
CA VAL A 137 0.56 -9.67 -18.61
C VAL A 137 0.90 -9.35 -20.06
N THR A 138 0.41 -8.21 -20.56
CA THR A 138 0.59 -7.80 -21.97
C THR A 138 2.04 -7.36 -22.27
N THR A 139 2.80 -6.93 -21.26
CA THR A 139 4.19 -6.45 -21.44
C THR A 139 5.24 -7.56 -21.50
N SER A 140 4.86 -8.84 -21.37
CA SER A 140 5.80 -9.99 -21.47
C SER A 140 6.16 -10.39 -22.91
N PHE A 141 5.77 -9.62 -23.93
CA PHE A 141 6.24 -9.82 -25.30
C PHE A 141 7.12 -8.65 -25.74
N LYS A 142 8.42 -8.75 -25.46
CA LYS A 142 9.50 -8.24 -26.31
C LYS A 142 10.85 -8.80 -25.87
#